data_AF-A0A5C2RMB2-F1
#
_entry.id   AF-A0A5C2RMB2-F1
#
_cell.length_a   1.000
_cell.length_b   1.000
_cell.length_c   1.000
_cell.angle_alpha   90.00
_cell.angle_beta   90.00
_cell.angle_gamma   90.00
#
_symmetry.space_group_name_H-M   'P 1'
#
loop_
_entity.id
_entity.type
_entity.pdbx_description
1 polymer ?
#
loop_
_entity_poly.entity_id
_entity_poly.type
_entity_poly.pdbx_seq_one_letter_code
_entity_poly.pdbx_strand_id
1 'polypeptide(L)'
;MPPLATPIANTPNTMSALYVSKKTLETIETIWDHQNGELTVREAAKALADLGFADAKGKGIHVTWKPKSYYTRTVLGTTGFTAAWHDSTLDTIQRAQLRDNLHQLGLRPNQLRVVDTDERLRVKSEEAQAEEAARKEAEERENAEKAREKSQKKERRVKKIAKHARR
;
A
#
# COMPACT_ATOMS: atom_id res chain seq x y z
N MET A 1 -13.64 38.77 -6.34
CA MET A 1 -13.93 37.63 -5.44
C MET A 1 -13.14 36.43 -5.96
N PRO A 2 -12.31 35.74 -5.14
CA PRO A 2 -11.74 34.47 -5.57
C PRO A 2 -12.87 33.42 -5.67
N PRO A 3 -12.83 32.48 -6.63
CA PRO A 3 -13.81 31.42 -6.68
C PRO A 3 -13.72 30.57 -5.40
N LEU A 4 -14.88 30.39 -4.76
CA LEU A 4 -15.07 29.46 -3.66
C LEU A 4 -14.62 28.08 -4.12
N ALA A 5 -13.71 27.46 -3.37
CA ALA A 5 -13.33 26.07 -3.56
C ALA A 5 -14.62 25.23 -3.63
N THR A 6 -14.87 24.62 -4.78
CA THR A 6 -15.92 23.61 -4.91
C THR A 6 -15.69 22.57 -3.82
N PRO A 7 -16.69 22.28 -2.97
CA PRO A 7 -16.57 21.16 -2.06
C PRO A 7 -16.30 19.94 -2.94
N ILE A 8 -15.13 19.31 -2.75
CA ILE A 8 -14.84 17.99 -3.29
C ILE A 8 -16.02 17.15 -2.80
N ALA A 9 -16.92 16.82 -3.73
CA ALA A 9 -18.04 15.95 -3.46
C ALA A 9 -17.49 14.78 -2.67
N ASN A 10 -18.17 14.41 -1.59
CA ASN A 10 -17.90 13.21 -0.81
C ASN A 10 -17.67 12.04 -1.78
N THR A 11 -16.43 11.81 -2.20
CA THR A 11 -15.99 10.49 -2.58
C THR A 11 -16.02 9.79 -1.23
N PRO A 12 -16.99 8.91 -0.96
CA PRO A 12 -16.85 8.06 0.20
C PRO A 12 -15.45 7.48 0.09
N ASN A 13 -14.69 7.48 1.18
CA ASN A 13 -13.43 6.77 1.22
C ASN A 13 -13.75 5.29 0.89
N THR A 14 -13.77 4.95 -0.41
CA THR A 14 -13.84 3.59 -0.98
C THR A 14 -12.46 2.96 -0.90
N MET A 15 -11.64 3.40 0.06
CA MET A 15 -10.32 2.89 0.40
C MET A 15 -10.41 1.79 1.48
N SER A 16 -11.51 1.02 1.49
CA SER A 16 -11.73 -0.05 2.48
C SER A 16 -11.56 -1.46 1.90
N ALA A 17 -11.26 -1.58 0.61
CA ALA A 17 -11.14 -2.87 -0.07
C ALA A 17 -10.03 -2.83 -1.13
N LEU A 18 -9.36 -3.96 -1.33
CA LEU A 18 -8.43 -4.14 -2.45
C LEU A 18 -9.18 -4.60 -3.69
N TYR A 19 -8.85 -3.96 -4.81
CA TYR A 19 -9.39 -4.29 -6.12
C TYR A 19 -8.49 -5.31 -6.82
N VAL A 20 -9.07 -6.45 -7.21
CA VAL A 20 -8.34 -7.57 -7.77
C VAL A 20 -8.97 -8.05 -9.07
N SER A 21 -8.18 -8.71 -9.92
CA SER A 21 -8.75 -9.37 -11.09
C SER A 21 -9.54 -10.61 -10.69
N LYS A 22 -10.50 -11.03 -11.51
CA LYS A 22 -11.27 -12.27 -11.28
C LYS A 22 -10.34 -13.49 -11.06
N LYS A 23 -9.30 -13.62 -11.89
CA LYS A 23 -8.29 -14.68 -11.77
C LYS A 23 -7.53 -14.64 -10.44
N THR A 24 -7.23 -13.43 -9.94
CA THR A 24 -6.59 -13.24 -8.65
C THR A 24 -7.51 -13.70 -7.52
N LEU A 25 -8.80 -13.36 -7.59
CA LEU A 25 -9.79 -13.83 -6.61
C LEU A 25 -9.89 -15.36 -6.63
N GLU A 26 -10.04 -15.99 -7.80
CA GLU A 26 -10.10 -17.45 -7.94
C GLU A 26 -8.87 -18.14 -7.33
N THR A 27 -7.69 -17.55 -7.51
CA THR A 27 -6.44 -18.06 -6.92
C THR A 27 -6.46 -17.95 -5.40
N ILE A 28 -6.96 -16.84 -4.85
CA ILE A 28 -7.09 -16.62 -3.41
C ILE A 28 -8.15 -17.55 -2.82
N GLU A 29 -9.28 -17.74 -3.50
CA GLU A 29 -10.30 -18.72 -3.10
C GLU A 29 -9.71 -20.14 -3.07
N THR A 30 -8.87 -20.50 -4.05
CA THR A 30 -8.16 -21.79 -4.08
C THR A 30 -7.18 -21.93 -2.91
N ILE A 31 -6.55 -20.85 -2.43
CA ILE A 31 -5.70 -20.88 -1.22
C ILE A 31 -6.56 -21.12 0.04
N TRP A 32 -7.81 -20.65 0.05
CA TRP A 32 -8.71 -20.79 1.20
C TRP A 32 -9.44 -22.11 1.23
N ASP A 33 -9.68 -22.69 0.06
CA ASP A 33 -10.27 -24.00 -0.09
C ASP A 33 -9.25 -25.08 0.30
N HIS A 34 -9.67 -25.99 1.17
CA HIS A 34 -8.84 -27.10 1.62
C HIS A 34 -8.83 -28.27 0.63
N GLN A 35 -9.71 -28.29 -0.38
CA GLN A 35 -9.93 -29.48 -1.20
C GLN A 35 -9.60 -29.33 -2.69
N ASN A 36 -9.26 -28.14 -3.20
CA ASN A 36 -9.14 -27.91 -4.64
C ASN A 36 -7.72 -27.51 -5.12
N GLY A 37 -7.27 -28.21 -6.17
CA GLY A 37 -6.25 -27.77 -7.13
C GLY A 37 -4.79 -27.92 -6.70
N GLU A 38 -3.93 -28.35 -7.63
CA GLU A 38 -2.51 -28.01 -7.56
C GLU A 38 -2.38 -26.50 -7.76
N LEU A 39 -1.87 -25.79 -6.76
CA LEU A 39 -1.58 -24.37 -6.88
C LEU A 39 -0.09 -24.19 -7.05
N THR A 40 0.34 -23.59 -8.16
CA THR A 40 1.76 -23.35 -8.37
C THR A 40 2.24 -22.14 -7.58
N VAL A 41 3.50 -22.17 -7.15
CA VAL A 41 4.16 -21.02 -6.51
C VAL A 41 4.10 -19.80 -7.43
N ARG A 42 4.23 -19.99 -8.74
CA ARG A 42 4.15 -18.91 -9.74
C ARG A 42 2.77 -18.25 -9.79
N GLU A 43 1.70 -19.02 -9.68
CA GLU A 43 0.33 -18.49 -9.65
C GLU A 43 0.06 -17.72 -8.37
N ALA A 44 0.45 -18.28 -7.22
CA ALA A 44 0.36 -17.58 -5.94
C ALA A 44 1.18 -16.28 -5.94
N ALA A 45 2.42 -16.31 -6.44
CA ALA A 45 3.27 -15.13 -6.61
C ALA A 45 2.59 -14.05 -7.44
N LYS A 46 2.00 -14.45 -8.57
CA LYS A 46 1.31 -13.53 -9.46
C LYS A 46 0.07 -12.93 -8.80
N ALA A 47 -0.70 -13.72 -8.06
CA ALA A 47 -1.85 -13.24 -7.31
C ALA A 47 -1.44 -12.24 -6.21
N LEU A 48 -0.35 -12.49 -5.49
CA LEU A 48 0.21 -11.56 -4.51
C LEU A 48 0.70 -10.26 -5.17
N ALA A 49 1.35 -10.36 -6.33
CA ALA A 49 1.75 -9.20 -7.11
C ALA A 49 0.55 -8.38 -7.59
N ASP A 50 -0.53 -9.06 -8.00
CA ASP A 50 -1.77 -8.41 -8.40
C ASP A 50 -2.47 -7.70 -7.24
N LEU A 51 -2.33 -8.21 -6.01
CA LEU A 51 -2.74 -7.56 -4.75
C LEU A 51 -1.84 -6.37 -4.37
N GLY A 52 -0.78 -6.09 -5.12
CA GLY A 52 0.14 -4.99 -4.89
C GLY A 52 1.25 -5.30 -3.89
N PHE A 53 1.50 -6.58 -3.60
CA PHE A 53 2.72 -7.00 -2.91
C PHE A 53 3.88 -7.11 -3.90
N ALA A 54 5.10 -6.89 -3.40
CA ALA A 54 6.32 -7.21 -4.12
C ALA A 54 7.22 -8.07 -3.25
N ASP A 55 8.04 -8.87 -3.91
CA ASP A 55 9.17 -9.57 -3.34
C ASP A 55 10.20 -8.53 -2.88
N ALA A 56 10.34 -8.37 -1.56
CA ALA A 56 11.23 -7.38 -1.00
C ALA A 56 12.68 -7.89 -0.94
N LYS A 57 12.87 -9.12 -0.43
CA LYS A 57 14.11 -9.92 -0.41
C LYS A 57 13.74 -11.37 -0.12
N GLY A 58 14.46 -12.31 -0.73
CA GLY A 58 14.43 -13.72 -0.36
C GLY A 58 15.79 -14.20 0.14
N LYS A 59 15.80 -15.09 1.14
CA LYS A 59 17.02 -15.82 1.55
C LYS A 59 16.74 -17.31 1.37
N GLY A 60 17.31 -17.88 0.31
CA GLY A 60 17.02 -19.25 -0.11
C GLY A 60 15.53 -19.42 -0.41
N ILE A 61 14.92 -20.40 0.26
CA ILE A 61 13.51 -20.79 0.17
C ILE A 61 12.53 -19.80 0.82
N HIS A 62 12.98 -18.86 1.65
CA HIS A 62 12.09 -17.90 2.32
C HIS A 62 11.99 -16.59 1.53
N VAL A 63 10.76 -16.20 1.17
CA VAL A 63 10.48 -14.97 0.42
C VAL A 63 9.62 -14.04 1.28
N THR A 64 10.11 -12.82 1.50
CA THR A 64 9.35 -11.77 2.19
C THR A 64 8.59 -10.91 1.19
N TRP A 65 7.27 -10.83 1.37
CA TRP A 65 6.33 -10.05 0.58
C TRP A 65 5.97 -8.78 1.31
N LYS A 66 6.12 -7.61 0.66
CA LYS A 66 5.75 -6.31 1.23
C LYS A 66 4.78 -5.54 0.34
N PRO A 67 3.82 -4.79 0.93
CA PRO A 67 2.98 -3.86 0.18
C PRO A 67 3.84 -2.83 -0.56
N LYS A 68 3.68 -2.76 -1.87
CA LYS A 68 4.42 -1.81 -2.74
C LYS A 68 3.49 -0.75 -3.33
N SER A 69 2.32 -1.16 -3.77
CA SER A 69 1.27 -0.25 -4.28
C SER A 69 0.87 0.75 -3.19
N TYR A 70 0.61 2.00 -3.60
CA TYR A 70 0.10 3.04 -2.73
C TYR A 70 -1.24 2.62 -2.11
N TYR A 71 -2.15 2.06 -2.90
CA TYR A 71 -3.43 1.55 -2.41
C TYR A 71 -3.25 0.40 -1.42
N THR A 72 -2.42 -0.59 -1.75
CA THR A 72 -2.15 -1.70 -0.82
C THR A 72 -1.52 -1.19 0.48
N ARG A 73 -0.66 -0.18 0.42
CA ARG A 73 -0.08 0.46 1.61
C ARG A 73 -1.07 1.26 2.42
N THR A 74 -2.01 1.93 1.76
CA THR A 74 -3.05 2.72 2.43
C THR A 74 -4.05 1.82 3.13
N VAL A 75 -4.40 0.67 2.53
CA VAL A 75 -5.37 -0.29 3.08
C VAL A 75 -4.74 -1.21 4.12
N LEU A 76 -3.55 -1.75 3.87
CA LEU A 76 -2.90 -2.76 4.72
C LEU A 76 -1.75 -2.23 5.59
N GLY A 77 -1.35 -0.98 5.39
CA GLY A 77 -0.14 -0.43 6.00
C GLY A 77 1.15 -0.92 5.31
N THR A 78 2.27 -0.82 6.03
CA THR A 78 3.60 -1.24 5.52
C THR A 78 3.99 -2.66 5.94
N THR A 79 3.10 -3.36 6.63
CA THR A 79 3.32 -4.70 7.16
C THR A 79 3.37 -5.72 6.04
N GLY A 80 4.48 -6.45 5.96
CA GLY A 80 4.64 -7.58 5.05
C GLY A 80 4.58 -8.91 5.78
N PHE A 81 4.68 -10.00 5.04
CA PHE A 81 4.76 -11.35 5.58
C PHE A 81 5.88 -12.13 4.89
N THR A 82 6.28 -13.26 5.48
CA THR A 82 7.28 -14.15 4.89
C THR A 82 6.67 -15.52 4.68
N ALA A 83 6.88 -16.10 3.50
CA ALA A 83 6.44 -17.44 3.17
C ALA A 83 7.64 -18.29 2.69
N ALA A 84 7.61 -19.59 3.00
CA ALA A 84 8.61 -20.54 2.52
C ALA A 84 8.11 -21.23 1.25
N TRP A 85 8.87 -21.11 0.17
CA TRP A 85 8.60 -21.68 -1.14
C TRP A 85 9.71 -22.69 -1.46
N HIS A 86 9.44 -23.97 -1.22
CA HIS A 86 10.42 -25.05 -1.42
C HIS A 86 10.33 -25.67 -2.81
N ASP A 87 9.11 -25.78 -3.34
CA ASP A 87 8.79 -26.54 -4.54
C ASP A 87 8.12 -25.65 -5.61
N SER A 88 7.90 -26.20 -6.80
CA SER A 88 7.15 -25.51 -7.86
C SER A 88 5.66 -25.37 -7.54
N THR A 89 5.14 -26.21 -6.64
CA THR A 89 3.75 -26.25 -6.19
C THR A 89 3.67 -26.00 -4.69
N LEU A 90 2.57 -25.40 -4.24
CA LEU A 90 2.31 -25.17 -2.83
C LEU A 90 1.74 -26.43 -2.20
N ASP A 91 2.48 -27.01 -1.26
CA ASP A 91 1.99 -28.11 -0.42
C ASP A 91 0.91 -27.63 0.56
N THR A 92 0.25 -28.57 1.26
CA THR A 92 -0.83 -28.26 2.21
C THR A 92 -0.38 -27.35 3.35
N ILE A 93 0.86 -27.49 3.82
CA ILE A 93 1.42 -26.72 4.94
C ILE A 93 1.71 -25.28 4.48
N GLN A 94 2.34 -25.12 3.32
CA GLN A 94 2.64 -23.83 2.71
C GLN A 94 1.35 -23.06 2.37
N ARG A 95 0.30 -23.75 1.89
CA ARG A 95 -1.02 -23.14 1.70
C ARG A 95 -1.62 -22.66 3.01
N ALA A 96 -1.58 -23.48 4.07
CA ALA A 96 -2.09 -23.09 5.37
C ALA A 96 -1.35 -21.86 5.93
N GLN A 97 -0.01 -21.85 5.84
CA GLN A 97 0.81 -20.70 6.23
C GLN A 97 0.47 -19.44 5.40
N LEU A 98 0.34 -19.58 4.08
CA LEU A 98 -0.03 -18.47 3.20
C LEU A 98 -1.42 -17.94 3.55
N ARG A 99 -2.39 -18.82 3.78
CA ARG A 99 -3.74 -18.46 4.21
C ARG A 99 -3.73 -17.70 5.53
N ASP A 100 -3.00 -18.18 6.52
CA ASP A 100 -2.92 -17.55 7.83
C ASP A 100 -2.23 -16.18 7.74
N ASN A 101 -1.17 -16.05 6.94
CA ASN A 101 -0.51 -14.76 6.68
C ASN A 101 -1.47 -13.76 6.03
N LEU A 102 -2.24 -14.18 5.02
CA LEU A 102 -3.21 -13.31 4.38
C LEU A 102 -4.39 -12.98 5.30
N HIS A 103 -4.82 -13.92 6.13
CA HIS A 103 -5.84 -13.69 7.16
C HIS A 103 -5.40 -12.66 8.20
N GLN A 104 -4.16 -12.72 8.67
CA GLN A 104 -3.57 -11.72 9.58
C GLN A 104 -3.54 -10.31 8.96
N LEU A 105 -3.41 -10.23 7.64
CA LEU A 105 -3.47 -8.98 6.89
C LEU A 105 -4.91 -8.54 6.58
N GLY A 106 -5.93 -9.27 7.02
CA GLY A 106 -7.32 -8.94 6.71
C GLY A 106 -7.67 -9.12 5.23
N LEU A 107 -6.95 -9.99 4.52
CA LEU A 107 -7.18 -10.31 3.12
C LEU A 107 -7.97 -11.60 3.02
N ARG A 108 -9.29 -11.52 3.18
CA ARG A 108 -10.20 -12.66 2.94
C ARG A 108 -10.88 -12.51 1.57
N PRO A 109 -11.28 -13.62 0.91
CA PRO A 109 -11.97 -13.56 -0.39
C PRO A 109 -13.15 -12.58 -0.41
N ASN A 110 -13.96 -12.55 0.66
CA ASN A 110 -15.12 -11.67 0.79
C ASN A 110 -14.80 -10.17 1.00
N GLN A 111 -13.53 -9.83 1.26
CA GLN A 111 -13.08 -8.45 1.45
C GLN A 111 -12.42 -7.88 0.19
N LEU A 112 -12.24 -8.71 -0.84
CA LEU A 112 -11.68 -8.31 -2.13
C LEU A 112 -12.79 -7.93 -3.10
N ARG A 113 -12.60 -6.84 -3.82
CA ARG A 113 -13.52 -6.40 -4.89
C ARG A 113 -12.96 -6.83 -6.23
N VAL A 114 -13.75 -7.59 -6.98
CA VAL A 114 -13.39 -7.95 -8.35
C VAL A 114 -13.63 -6.75 -9.25
N VAL A 115 -12.63 -6.39 -10.04
CA VAL A 115 -12.73 -5.38 -11.09
C VAL A 115 -12.34 -5.98 -12.42
N ASP A 116 -13.03 -5.55 -13.46
CA ASP A 116 -12.67 -5.91 -14.84
C ASP A 116 -11.39 -5.19 -15.27
N THR A 117 -10.74 -5.71 -16.31
CA THR A 117 -9.42 -5.25 -16.78
C THR A 117 -9.39 -3.74 -17.07
N ASP A 118 -10.45 -3.20 -17.66
CA ASP A 118 -10.58 -1.78 -17.99
C ASP A 118 -10.77 -0.90 -16.75
N GLU A 119 -11.52 -1.39 -15.77
CA GLU A 119 -11.69 -0.71 -14.48
C GLU A 119 -10.40 -0.75 -13.66
N ARG A 120 -9.66 -1.86 -13.72
CA ARG A 120 -8.34 -2.00 -13.10
C ARG A 120 -7.32 -1.01 -13.68
N LEU A 121 -7.38 -0.73 -14.98
CA LEU A 121 -6.51 0.27 -15.62
C LEU A 121 -6.84 1.70 -15.16
N ARG A 122 -8.14 2.01 -14.99
CA ARG A 122 -8.58 3.29 -14.41
C ARG A 122 -8.10 3.44 -12.96
N VAL A 123 -8.30 2.41 -12.14
CA VAL A 123 -7.82 2.41 -10.73
C VAL A 123 -6.30 2.58 -10.65
N LYS A 124 -5.52 1.95 -11.54
CA LYS A 124 -4.06 2.17 -11.60
C LYS A 124 -3.68 3.60 -12.02
N SER A 125 -4.44 4.22 -12.91
CA SER A 125 -4.19 5.61 -13.30
C SER A 125 -4.54 6.60 -12.19
N GLU A 126 -5.61 6.32 -11.44
CA GLU A 126 -5.97 7.06 -10.23
C GLU A 126 -4.94 6.84 -9.12
N GLU A 127 -4.39 5.63 -8.99
CA GLU A 127 -3.28 5.34 -8.06
C GLU A 127 -2.07 6.22 -8.36
N ALA A 128 -1.66 6.30 -9.63
CA ALA A 128 -0.52 7.09 -10.04
C ALA A 128 -0.74 8.59 -9.76
N GLN A 129 -1.95 9.09 -9.99
CA GLN A 129 -2.31 10.48 -9.70
C GLN A 129 -2.38 10.76 -8.20
N ALA A 130 -2.95 9.84 -7.41
CA ALA A 130 -3.05 9.95 -5.96
C ALA A 130 -1.67 9.85 -5.29
N GLU A 131 -0.80 8.97 -5.76
CA GLU A 131 0.58 8.86 -5.26
C GLU A 131 1.38 10.12 -5.59
N GLU A 132 1.24 10.69 -6.80
CA GLU A 132 1.90 11.95 -7.17
C GLU A 132 1.38 13.13 -6.35
N ALA A 133 0.06 13.22 -6.14
CA ALA A 133 -0.55 14.24 -5.29
C ALA A 133 -0.09 14.12 -3.83
N ALA A 134 -0.05 12.92 -3.27
CA ALA A 134 0.40 12.67 -1.91
C ALA A 134 1.90 13.01 -1.72
N ARG A 135 2.74 12.74 -2.73
CA ARG A 135 4.15 13.15 -2.70
C ARG A 135 4.30 14.67 -2.75
N LYS A 136 3.54 15.36 -3.61
CA LYS A 136 3.55 16.83 -3.68
C LYS A 136 3.07 17.47 -2.37
N GLU A 137 2.00 16.96 -1.76
CA GLU A 137 1.54 17.44 -0.46
C GLU A 137 2.56 17.18 0.67
N ALA A 138 3.23 16.03 0.66
CA ALA A 138 4.27 15.73 1.64
C ALA A 138 5.47 16.69 1.50
N GLU A 139 5.91 16.97 0.26
CA GLU A 139 6.98 17.92 -0.03
C GLU A 139 6.58 19.37 0.32
N GLU A 140 5.33 19.77 0.08
CA GLU A 140 4.82 21.09 0.47
C GLU A 140 4.76 21.26 1.99
N ARG A 141 4.34 20.22 2.73
CA ARG A 141 4.34 20.24 4.21
C ARG A 141 5.76 20.30 4.76
N GLU A 142 6.69 19.52 4.20
CA GLU A 142 8.09 19.55 4.60
C GLU A 142 8.73 20.92 4.30
N ASN A 143 8.42 21.53 3.15
CA ASN A 143 8.89 22.88 2.82
C ASN A 143 8.27 23.95 3.73
N ALA A 144 6.99 23.83 4.08
CA ALA A 144 6.34 24.73 5.03
C ALA A 144 6.96 24.61 6.43
N GLU A 145 7.30 23.40 6.87
CA GLU A 145 7.95 23.16 8.15
C GLU A 145 9.39 23.69 8.17
N LYS A 146 10.18 23.46 7.11
CA LYS A 146 11.51 24.05 6.92
C LYS A 146 11.46 25.58 6.88
N ALA A 147 10.43 26.17 6.27
CA ALA A 147 10.23 27.62 6.23
C ALA A 147 9.90 28.19 7.62
N ARG A 148 9.05 27.50 8.40
CA ARG A 148 8.73 27.85 9.80
C ARG A 148 9.96 27.74 10.70
N GLU A 149 10.79 26.72 10.52
CA GLU A 149 12.00 26.55 11.34
C GLU A 149 13.04 27.63 11.03
N LYS A 150 13.19 28.02 9.76
CA LYS A 150 14.05 29.14 9.34
C LYS A 150 13.57 30.48 9.92
N SER A 151 12.26 30.75 9.90
CA SER A 151 11.72 31.99 10.45
C SER A 151 11.89 32.07 11.97
N GLN A 152 11.64 30.96 12.69
CA GLN A 152 11.88 30.89 14.14
C GLN A 152 13.35 31.08 14.52
N LYS A 153 14.29 30.47 13.77
CA LYS A 153 15.74 30.67 13.98
C LYS A 153 16.14 32.13 13.78
N LYS A 154 15.58 32.80 12.76
CA LYS A 154 15.84 34.23 12.49
C LYS A 154 15.31 35.11 13.61
N GLU A 155 14.08 34.86 14.09
CA GLU A 155 13.47 35.63 15.17
C GLU A 155 14.25 35.51 16.49
N ARG A 156 14.70 34.29 16.85
CA ARG A 156 15.56 34.06 18.02
C ARG A 156 16.88 34.83 17.93
N ARG A 157 17.48 34.88 16.74
CA ARG A 157 18.74 35.60 16.50
C ARG A 157 18.56 37.11 16.63
N VAL A 158 17.47 37.66 16.12
CA VAL A 158 17.11 39.09 16.27
C VAL A 158 16.87 39.46 17.73
N LYS A 159 16.10 38.66 18.49
CA LYS A 159 15.89 38.89 19.93
C LYS A 159 17.21 38.88 20.73
N LYS A 160 18.13 37.97 20.38
CA LYS A 160 19.46 37.89 21.01
C LYS A 160 20.31 39.14 20.73
N ILE A 161 20.32 39.64 19.49
CA ILE A 161 21.05 40.86 19.10
C ILE A 161 20.46 42.09 19.80
N ALA A 162 19.13 42.25 19.79
CA ALA A 162 18.44 43.36 20.45
C ALA A 162 18.68 43.41 21.97
N LYS A 163 18.82 42.24 22.62
CA LYS A 163 19.18 42.15 24.04
C LYS A 163 20.60 42.64 24.31
N HIS A 164 21.53 42.42 23.38
CA HIS A 164 22.93 42.81 23.54
C HIS A 164 23.18 44.28 23.23
N ALA A 165 22.44 44.88 22.29
CA ALA A 165 22.53 46.30 21.99
C ALA A 165 21.99 47.24 23.10
N ARG A 166 21.36 46.69 24.15
CA ARG A 166 20.81 47.43 25.30
C ARG A 166 21.68 47.33 26.57
N ARG A 167 22.81 46.63 26.49
CA ARG A 167 23.84 46.56 27.55
C ARG A 167 25.04 47.36 27.10
#